data_AF-A0A0B1SVT6-F1
#
_entry.id   AF-A0A0B1SVT6-F1
#
_cell.length_a   1.000
_cell.length_b   1.000
_cell.length_c   1.000
_cell.angle_alpha   90.00
_cell.angle_beta   90.00
_cell.angle_gamma   90.00
#
_symmetry.space_group_name_H-M   'P 1'
#
loop_
_entity.id
_entity.type
_entity.pdbx_description
1 polymer ?
#
loop_
_entity_poly.entity_id
_entity_poly.type
_entity_poly.pdbx_seq_one_letter_code
_entity_poly.pdbx_strand_id
1 'polypeptide(L)'
;LESRRCCKITRTECSDGSVPKYVKRYYRPRGSDICIPYHYPRCSQSEEMEEQPIQFEQNCQDICFKGPEKRISPLLTLGDNQ
;
A
#
# COMPACT_ATOMS: atom_id res chain seq x y z
N LEU A 1 13.16 -1.15 10.96
CA LEU A 1 11.76 -1.61 11.03
C LEU A 1 11.11 -1.49 9.66
N GLU A 2 10.38 -2.51 9.24
CA GLU A 2 9.43 -2.46 8.11
C GLU A 2 8.19 -1.68 8.57
N SER A 3 7.66 -0.79 7.73
CA SER A 3 6.44 -0.04 8.07
C SER A 3 5.25 -1.01 8.11
N ARG A 4 4.37 -0.91 9.13
CA ARG A 4 3.15 -1.74 9.21
C ARG A 4 2.27 -1.61 7.96
N ARG A 5 2.35 -0.47 7.27
CA ARG A 5 1.65 -0.18 6.02
C ARG A 5 2.07 -1.08 4.85
N CYS A 6 3.25 -1.70 4.94
CA CYS A 6 3.77 -2.62 3.94
C CYS A 6 3.21 -4.02 4.06
N CYS A 7 2.55 -4.33 5.18
CA CYS A 7 1.96 -5.64 5.42
C CYS A 7 0.56 -5.73 4.82
N LYS A 8 0.19 -6.94 4.39
CA LYS A 8 -1.19 -7.27 4.02
C LYS A 8 -2.04 -7.30 5.29
N ILE A 9 -3.15 -6.59 5.26
CA ILE A 9 -4.16 -6.64 6.32
C ILE A 9 -5.21 -7.69 5.95
N THR A 10 -5.54 -8.56 6.90
CA THR A 10 -6.54 -9.62 6.71
C THR A 10 -7.54 -9.58 7.84
N ARG A 11 -8.83 -9.51 7.51
CA ARG A 11 -9.96 -9.74 8.41
C ARG A 11 -11.14 -10.24 7.60
N THR A 12 -11.99 -11.04 8.23
CA THR A 12 -13.23 -11.58 7.66
C THR A 12 -14.47 -10.91 8.26
N GLU A 13 -14.29 -10.20 9.37
CA GLU A 13 -15.34 -9.55 10.14
C GLU A 13 -14.80 -8.23 10.73
N CYS A 14 -15.67 -7.24 10.83
CA CYS A 14 -15.40 -5.96 11.49
C CYS A 14 -15.71 -6.04 12.97
N SER A 15 -15.24 -5.08 13.78
CA SER A 15 -15.48 -5.07 15.23
C SER A 15 -16.97 -5.03 15.62
N ASP A 16 -17.84 -4.60 14.70
CA ASP A 16 -19.30 -4.56 14.85
C ASP A 16 -19.99 -5.87 14.38
N GLY A 17 -19.23 -6.89 13.98
CA GLY A 17 -19.77 -8.15 13.46
C GLY A 17 -20.19 -8.11 11.97
N SER A 18 -20.03 -6.96 11.32
CA SER A 18 -20.35 -6.81 9.89
C SER A 18 -19.25 -7.34 8.97
N VAL A 19 -19.62 -7.70 7.74
CA VAL A 19 -18.66 -8.13 6.71
C VAL A 19 -17.95 -6.90 6.12
N PRO A 20 -16.60 -6.89 6.04
CA PRO A 20 -15.86 -5.77 5.48
C PRO A 20 -16.15 -5.56 3.99
N LYS A 21 -16.08 -4.31 3.55
CA LYS A 21 -16.09 -3.94 2.14
C LYS A 21 -14.70 -4.08 1.55
N TYR A 22 -14.56 -4.82 0.47
CA TYR A 22 -13.26 -5.04 -0.16
C TYR A 22 -12.92 -3.93 -1.14
N VAL A 23 -11.77 -3.28 -0.94
CA VAL A 23 -11.24 -2.26 -1.84
C VAL A 23 -9.81 -2.60 -2.25
N LYS A 24 -9.39 -2.17 -3.45
CA LYS A 24 -8.04 -2.44 -3.94
C LYS A 24 -7.00 -1.59 -3.19
N ARG A 25 -6.00 -2.25 -2.61
CA ARG A 25 -4.83 -1.65 -1.96
C ARG A 25 -3.57 -2.42 -2.32
N TYR A 26 -2.41 -1.90 -1.94
CA TYR A 26 -1.10 -2.47 -2.24
C TYR A 26 -0.33 -2.79 -0.96
N TYR A 27 0.47 -3.84 -1.00
CA TYR A 27 1.38 -4.22 0.08
C TYR A 27 2.67 -4.82 -0.52
N ARG A 28 3.71 -4.93 0.30
CA ARG A 28 4.96 -5.62 -0.05
C ARG A 28 4.98 -6.98 0.67
N PRO A 29 4.84 -8.11 -0.03
CA PRO A 29 5.11 -9.40 0.57
C PRO A 29 6.56 -9.46 1.07
N ARG A 30 6.78 -10.11 2.21
CA ARG A 30 8.12 -10.24 2.79
C ARG A 30 9.05 -10.95 1.81
N GLY A 31 10.19 -10.34 1.50
CA GLY A 31 11.16 -10.87 0.53
C GLY A 31 10.77 -10.66 -0.95
N SER A 32 9.67 -9.95 -1.23
CA SER A 32 9.30 -9.58 -2.60
C SER A 32 10.02 -8.29 -3.02
N ASP A 33 10.45 -8.29 -4.28
CA ASP A 33 10.99 -7.12 -5.00
C ASP A 33 9.88 -6.26 -5.64
N ILE A 34 8.62 -6.66 -5.50
CA ILE A 34 7.46 -5.96 -6.05
C ILE A 34 6.33 -5.76 -5.03
N CYS A 35 5.55 -4.71 -5.25
CA CYS A 35 4.26 -4.50 -4.58
C CYS A 35 3.17 -5.30 -5.29
N ILE A 36 2.22 -5.84 -4.52
CA ILE A 36 1.13 -6.66 -5.05
C ILE A 36 -0.22 -6.02 -4.66
N PRO A 37 -1.17 -5.92 -5.61
CA PRO A 37 -2.53 -5.50 -5.29
C PRO A 37 -3.26 -6.59 -4.49
N TYR A 38 -4.04 -6.19 -3.51
CA TYR A 38 -4.90 -7.09 -2.75
C TYR A 38 -6.25 -6.43 -2.40
N HIS A 39 -7.20 -7.26 -2.00
CA HIS A 39 -8.49 -6.85 -1.48
C HIS A 39 -8.34 -6.49 0.01
N TYR A 40 -8.20 -5.20 0.29
CA TYR A 40 -8.19 -4.69 1.66
C TYR A 40 -9.61 -4.73 2.24
N PRO A 41 -9.79 -5.40 3.39
CA PRO A 41 -11.08 -5.50 4.05
C PRO A 41 -11.40 -4.23 4.86
N ARG A 42 -12.03 -3.25 4.21
CA ARG A 42 -12.40 -1.96 4.81
C ARG A 42 -13.65 -2.12 5.68
N CYS A 43 -13.51 -1.81 6.97
CA CYS A 43 -14.62 -1.79 7.92
C CYS A 43 -15.24 -0.40 8.06
N SER A 44 -14.44 0.58 8.50
CA SER A 44 -14.86 1.96 8.66
C SER A 44 -13.87 2.94 8.02
N GLN A 45 -14.30 4.18 7.81
CA GLN A 45 -13.38 5.25 7.38
C GLN A 45 -12.34 5.56 8.47
N SER A 46 -12.71 5.47 9.74
CA SER A 46 -11.82 5.70 10.88
C SER A 46 -10.70 4.67 10.95
N GLU A 47 -11.02 3.38 10.83
CA GLU A 47 -9.99 2.32 10.77
C GLU A 47 -9.09 2.48 9.55
N GLU A 48 -9.65 2.76 8.37
CA GLU A 48 -8.85 3.00 7.16
C GLU A 48 -7.88 4.19 7.35
N MET A 49 -8.30 5.22 8.09
CA MET A 49 -7.49 6.40 8.38
C MET A 49 -6.36 6.10 9.38
N GLU A 50 -6.58 5.19 10.34
CA GLU A 50 -5.56 4.72 11.28
C GLU A 50 -4.54 3.79 10.61
N GLU A 51 -5.04 2.81 9.85
CA GLU A 51 -4.20 1.80 9.19
C GLU A 51 -3.44 2.35 7.99
N GLN A 52 -3.98 3.41 7.37
CA GLN A 52 -3.43 4.08 6.18
C GLN A 52 -2.98 3.10 5.08
N PRO A 53 -3.84 2.17 4.62
CA PRO A 53 -3.45 1.20 3.60
C PRO A 53 -3.03 1.91 2.31
N ILE A 54 -2.06 1.33 1.60
CA ILE A 54 -1.46 2.00 0.44
C ILE A 54 -2.39 1.92 -0.78
N GLN A 55 -2.81 3.07 -1.30
CA GLN A 55 -3.77 3.13 -2.40
C GLN A 55 -3.16 2.85 -3.77
N PHE A 56 -1.92 3.29 -4.01
CA PHE A 56 -1.25 3.20 -5.30
C PHE A 56 0.04 2.39 -5.22
N GLU A 57 0.35 1.64 -6.28
CA GLU A 57 1.57 0.82 -6.37
C GLU A 57 2.84 1.65 -6.18
N GLN A 58 2.89 2.85 -6.76
CA GLN A 58 4.06 3.74 -6.68
C GLN A 58 4.33 4.20 -5.25
N ASN A 59 3.29 4.50 -4.47
CA ASN A 59 3.45 4.78 -3.03
C ASN A 59 3.95 3.55 -2.27
N CYS A 60 3.56 2.34 -2.68
CA CYS A 60 4.05 1.12 -2.04
C CYS A 60 5.54 0.91 -2.33
N GLN A 61 5.97 1.15 -3.57
CA GLN A 61 7.39 1.17 -3.93
C GLN A 61 8.17 2.20 -3.11
N ASP A 62 7.62 3.41 -2.95
CA ASP A 62 8.30 4.47 -2.20
C ASP A 62 8.38 4.21 -0.68
N ILE A 63 7.31 3.69 -0.07
CA ILE A 63 7.20 3.47 1.38
C ILE A 63 7.89 2.18 1.81
N CYS A 64 7.82 1.12 1.01
CA CYS A 64 8.19 -0.24 1.43
C CYS A 64 9.54 -0.72 0.94
N PHE A 65 10.20 0.02 0.04
CA PHE A 65 11.51 -0.33 -0.51
C PHE A 65 12.56 0.69 -0.05
N LYS A 66 13.74 0.20 0.32
CA LYS A 66 14.83 1.07 0.77
C LYS A 66 15.87 1.24 -0.33
N GLY A 67 16.29 2.49 -0.56
CA GLY A 67 17.42 2.87 -1.41
C GLY A 67 17.58 2.04 -2.68
N PRO A 68 18.53 1.09 -2.74
CA PRO A 68 18.85 0.32 -3.95
C PRO A 68 17.71 -0.56 -4.48
N GLU A 69 16.69 -0.89 -3.66
CA GLU A 69 15.54 -1.67 -4.12
C GLU A 69 14.46 -0.80 -4.79
N LYS A 70 14.52 0.53 -4.63
CA LYS A 70 13.57 1.42 -5.29
C LYS A 70 13.85 1.38 -6.79
N ARG A 71 12.99 0.70 -7.56
CA ARG A 71 12.92 0.93 -9.01
C ARG A 71 12.40 2.34 -9.22
N ILE A 72 13.32 3.30 -9.28
CA ILE A 72 13.04 4.68 -9.68
C ILE A 72 12.53 4.56 -11.12
N SER A 73 11.20 4.57 -11.30
CA SER A 73 10.66 4.87 -12.62
C SER A 73 11.16 6.28 -12.92
N PRO A 74 11.89 6.50 -14.02
CA PRO A 74 12.44 7.80 -14.31
C PRO A 74 11.28 8.80 -14.26
N LEU A 75 11.38 9.75 -13.34
CA LEU A 75 10.55 10.95 -13.37
C LEU A 75 10.74 11.50 -14.77
N LEU A 76 9.66 11.57 -15.54
CA LEU A 76 9.61 12.34 -16.77
C LEU A 76 10.32 13.66 -16.48
N THR A 77 11.48 13.84 -17.11
CA THR A 77 12.20 15.10 -17.15
C THR A 77 11.21 16.10 -17.72
N LEU A 78 10.63 16.97 -16.88
CA LEU A 78 10.04 18.20 -17.39
C LEU A 78 11.17 18.90 -18.12
N GLY A 79 11.04 18.96 -19.44
CA GLY A 79 12.01 19.57 -20.31
C GLY A 79 12.35 20.96 -19.83
N ASP A 80 13.65 21.20 -19.77
CA ASP A 80 14.24 22.51 -19.98
C ASP A 80 13.47 23.20 -21.12
N ASN A 81 12.72 24.24 -20.79
CA ASN A 81 12.18 25.18 -21.76
C ASN A 81 12.23 26.58 -21.17
N GLN A 82 13.40 27.16 -21.37
CA GLN A 82 13.67 28.57 -21.67
C GLN A 82 13.58 29.60 -20.54
#